data_AF-R9A2M1-F1
#
_entry.id   AF-R9A2M1-F1
#
_cell.length_a   1.000
_cell.length_b   1.000
_cell.length_c   1.000
_cell.angle_alpha   90.00
_cell.angle_beta   90.00
_cell.angle_gamma   90.00
#
_symmetry.space_group_name_H-M   'P 1'
#
loop_
_entity.id
_entity.type
_entity.pdbx_description
1 polymer ?
#
loop_
_entity_poly.entity_id
_entity_poly.type
_entity_poly.pdbx_seq_one_letter_code
_entity_poly.pdbx_strand_id
1 'polypeptide(L)'
;MAKKRKPFLIERKFSLAMKQQRHFKKKFSTLLIFSILITQLNNCKLSFNNPRDPNSKSYWETWLWESYLNSLCTPNLKGTIRLGSGSSQVYAYDLLKLKNGNLVIFGATGEALQWNGSNTGKNYSYTTGTQFFVALINGKNFQMEWLDYLGVTATSFNSGISHTTHLAEFANGDFVVKAYVYSGQNSPTPISEKYNEDSMLFVRFNQNGNRIWQTYLDKSNESLEDAYSSIVIDQKDNVHFFFGTLSTGPDTTGFIEFPTPEQPSLGGSNIETGWVVMNGNGNPIRQKYILGDPNNTVSIRSAVLGPFQNILLSGISTGNIAGFPGHPYPNNSVLRPFTINLSIENFSAMNASYLGSNDPAQSNVILASLISGEDGFFGGGFYPGNFGNPIFPSVSEGYRSYLFFKTDWIGNPLWHTNVSTENEGVSDVFPATSYLPGNQFRVKLLGPETNKRYSSLSQIESGPGTNENQSLTVRLDQTGKFTKAYYETNATGAEYTVGIESKACEVCQGRLVRLDTVILSPSFTRYVEISTRPAVEEP
;
A
#
# COMPACT_ATOMS: atom_id res chain seq x y z
N MET A 1 33.80 22.92 72.85
CA MET A 1 32.68 21.95 72.74
C MET A 1 32.42 21.67 71.26
N ALA A 2 32.91 20.54 70.74
CA ALA A 2 32.78 20.15 69.33
C ALA A 2 31.61 19.15 69.16
N LYS A 3 30.64 19.48 68.28
CA LYS A 3 29.53 18.60 67.91
C LYS A 3 29.93 17.71 66.72
N LYS A 4 29.94 16.39 66.94
CA LYS A 4 30.11 15.33 65.93
C LYS A 4 28.97 15.36 64.89
N ARG A 5 29.32 15.39 63.60
CA ARG A 5 28.41 15.07 62.48
C ARG A 5 28.38 13.54 62.27
N LYS A 6 27.17 12.95 62.18
CA LYS A 6 26.95 11.55 61.82
C LYS A 6 27.04 11.35 60.29
N PRO A 7 27.63 10.24 59.80
CA PRO A 7 27.51 9.82 58.40
C PRO A 7 26.36 8.81 58.27
N PHE A 8 25.26 9.17 57.58
CA PHE A 8 24.14 8.22 57.37
C PHE A 8 23.63 8.19 55.91
N LEU A 9 24.32 8.85 54.97
CA LEU A 9 23.84 8.97 53.58
C LEU A 9 24.60 8.12 52.55
N ILE A 10 25.73 7.49 52.92
CA ILE A 10 26.59 6.78 51.95
C ILE A 10 26.23 5.28 51.86
N GLU A 11 25.78 4.64 52.96
CA GLU A 11 25.47 3.20 52.96
C GLU A 11 24.20 2.83 52.16
N ARG A 12 23.20 3.73 52.05
CA ARG A 12 21.96 3.43 51.30
C ARG A 12 22.15 3.36 49.79
N LYS A 13 23.08 4.12 49.20
CA LYS A 13 23.35 4.08 47.75
C LYS A 13 24.08 2.80 47.30
N PHE A 14 25.00 2.28 48.12
CA PHE A 14 25.70 1.03 47.82
C PHE A 14 24.79 -0.21 47.88
N SER A 15 23.81 -0.22 48.79
CA SER A 15 22.85 -1.33 48.92
C SER A 15 21.89 -1.46 47.72
N LEU A 16 21.46 -0.34 47.14
CA LEU A 16 20.59 -0.31 45.95
C LEU A 16 21.33 -0.70 44.67
N ALA A 17 22.57 -0.24 44.49
CA ALA A 17 23.41 -0.61 43.34
C ALA A 17 23.76 -2.12 43.34
N MET A 18 24.05 -2.72 44.51
CA MET A 18 24.27 -4.17 44.62
C MET A 18 23.00 -5.00 44.35
N LYS A 19 21.81 -4.52 44.72
CA LYS A 19 20.54 -5.19 44.41
C LYS A 19 20.22 -5.14 42.91
N GLN A 20 20.46 -4.01 42.23
CA GLN A 20 20.30 -3.90 40.78
C GLN A 20 21.31 -4.79 40.02
N GLN A 21 22.58 -4.84 40.43
CA GLN A 21 23.56 -5.76 39.83
C GLN A 21 23.21 -7.24 40.06
N ARG A 22 22.67 -7.61 41.23
CA ARG A 22 22.20 -8.98 41.49
C ARG A 22 20.98 -9.34 40.64
N HIS A 23 20.05 -8.41 40.41
CA HIS A 23 18.91 -8.63 39.52
C HIS A 23 19.34 -8.71 38.05
N PHE A 24 20.30 -7.91 37.61
CA PHE A 24 20.85 -7.98 36.25
C PHE A 24 21.62 -9.28 36.02
N LYS A 25 22.49 -9.69 36.96
CA LYS A 25 23.18 -10.99 36.91
C LYS A 25 22.21 -12.16 36.90
N LYS A 26 21.16 -12.14 37.74
CA LYS A 26 20.12 -13.18 37.73
C LYS A 26 19.37 -13.21 36.38
N LYS A 27 18.94 -12.07 35.84
CA LYS A 27 18.27 -12.01 34.54
C LYS A 27 19.18 -12.51 33.41
N PHE A 28 20.44 -12.10 33.40
CA PHE A 28 21.43 -12.55 32.42
C PHE A 28 21.73 -14.05 32.53
N SER A 29 21.91 -14.58 33.74
CA SER A 29 22.09 -16.03 33.95
C SER A 29 20.85 -16.83 33.56
N THR A 30 19.64 -16.30 33.80
CA THR A 30 18.39 -16.96 33.38
C THR A 30 18.28 -16.97 31.86
N LEU A 31 18.62 -15.86 31.20
CA LEU A 31 18.64 -15.74 29.74
C LEU A 31 19.65 -16.72 29.13
N LEU A 32 20.87 -16.78 29.68
CA LEU A 32 21.94 -17.67 29.24
C LEU A 32 21.56 -19.15 29.41
N ILE A 33 20.96 -19.52 30.55
CA ILE A 33 20.47 -20.89 30.79
C ILE A 33 19.35 -21.23 29.79
N PHE A 34 18.44 -20.29 29.51
CA PHE A 34 17.39 -20.46 28.52
C PHE A 34 17.98 -20.62 27.11
N SER A 35 19.00 -19.83 26.73
CA SER A 35 19.71 -19.95 25.46
C SER A 35 20.40 -21.30 25.29
N ILE A 36 21.03 -21.83 26.36
CA ILE A 36 21.69 -23.15 26.34
C ILE A 36 20.67 -24.30 26.28
N LEU A 37 19.51 -24.15 26.93
CA LEU A 37 18.41 -25.12 26.82
C LEU A 37 17.79 -25.14 25.41
N ILE A 38 17.69 -23.98 24.75
CA ILE A 38 17.20 -23.87 23.37
C ILE A 38 18.17 -24.54 22.38
N THR A 39 19.49 -24.38 22.55
CA THR A 39 20.47 -25.03 21.67
C THR A 39 20.49 -26.55 21.81
N GLN A 40 20.23 -27.08 23.02
CA GLN A 40 20.11 -28.53 23.27
C GLN A 40 18.87 -29.16 22.60
N LEU A 41 17.75 -28.42 22.50
CA LEU A 41 16.50 -28.88 21.89
C LEU A 41 16.50 -28.81 20.34
N ASN A 42 17.50 -28.16 19.73
CA ASN A 42 17.60 -27.99 18.26
C ASN A 42 18.24 -29.19 17.52
N ASN A 43 18.74 -30.20 18.24
CA ASN A 43 19.48 -31.32 17.64
C ASN A 43 18.59 -32.40 16.97
N CYS A 44 17.25 -32.32 17.09
CA CYS A 44 16.31 -33.24 16.44
C CYS A 44 15.36 -32.55 15.44
N LYS A 45 15.58 -31.27 15.12
CA LYS A 45 14.69 -30.51 14.24
C LYS A 45 15.09 -30.60 12.77
N LEU A 46 14.11 -30.71 11.89
CA LEU A 46 14.31 -30.83 10.45
C LEU A 46 14.78 -29.49 9.86
N SER A 47 15.68 -29.54 8.88
CA SER A 47 16.16 -28.36 8.15
C SER A 47 15.16 -27.96 7.08
N PHE A 48 13.98 -27.48 7.48
CA PHE A 48 13.00 -26.92 6.56
C PHE A 48 13.08 -25.40 6.51
N ASN A 49 12.93 -24.84 5.30
CA ASN A 49 12.86 -23.40 5.02
C ASN A 49 11.54 -22.74 5.46
N ASN A 50 10.79 -23.36 6.38
CA ASN A 50 9.60 -22.74 6.96
C ASN A 50 9.88 -22.27 8.40
N PRO A 51 10.25 -20.99 8.59
CA PRO A 51 10.59 -20.44 9.90
C PRO A 51 9.43 -20.39 10.91
N ARG A 52 8.19 -20.68 10.49
CA ARG A 52 7.01 -20.74 11.38
C ARG A 52 6.56 -22.16 11.75
N ASP A 53 7.21 -23.20 11.24
CA ASP A 53 6.91 -24.58 11.64
C ASP A 53 7.56 -24.91 12.99
N PRO A 54 6.82 -25.31 14.05
CA PRO A 54 7.37 -25.73 15.34
C PRO A 54 8.49 -26.79 15.25
N ASN A 55 8.49 -27.59 14.18
CA ASN A 55 9.48 -28.64 13.91
C ASN A 55 10.72 -28.15 13.15
N SER A 56 10.75 -26.88 12.72
CA SER A 56 11.89 -26.25 12.06
C SER A 56 12.94 -25.75 13.06
N LYS A 57 14.22 -25.84 12.66
CA LYS A 57 15.36 -25.31 13.43
C LYS A 57 15.27 -23.80 13.70
N SER A 58 14.72 -23.03 12.75
CA SER A 58 14.60 -21.57 12.86
C SER A 58 13.34 -21.11 13.59
N TYR A 59 12.46 -22.01 14.01
CA TYR A 59 11.20 -21.68 14.68
C TYR A 59 11.39 -20.81 15.93
N TRP A 60 12.28 -21.23 16.83
CA TRP A 60 12.46 -20.52 18.10
C TRP A 60 13.11 -19.16 17.92
N GLU A 61 14.05 -19.04 16.99
CA GLU A 61 14.66 -17.77 16.65
C GLU A 61 13.63 -16.82 16.04
N THR A 62 12.86 -17.30 15.08
CA THR A 62 11.76 -16.54 14.46
C THR A 62 10.72 -16.12 15.49
N TRP A 63 10.29 -17.05 16.36
CA TRP A 63 9.32 -16.78 17.42
C TRP A 63 9.84 -15.78 18.45
N LEU A 64 11.13 -15.85 18.83
CA LEU A 64 11.75 -14.88 19.74
C LEU A 64 11.86 -13.49 19.10
N TRP A 65 12.23 -13.43 17.82
CA TRP A 65 12.28 -12.17 17.06
C TRP A 65 10.89 -11.58 16.89
N GLU A 66 9.89 -12.37 16.49
CA GLU A 66 8.49 -11.94 16.40
C GLU A 66 7.99 -11.48 17.78
N SER A 67 8.30 -12.21 18.86
CA SER A 67 7.91 -11.82 20.22
C SER A 67 8.57 -10.52 20.67
N TYR A 68 9.86 -10.33 20.36
CA TYR A 68 10.58 -9.09 20.66
C TYR A 68 10.03 -7.93 19.84
N LEU A 69 9.87 -8.08 18.52
CA LEU A 69 9.30 -7.06 17.64
C LEU A 69 7.85 -6.71 18.04
N ASN A 70 7.04 -7.70 18.41
CA ASN A 70 5.70 -7.50 18.96
C ASN A 70 5.73 -6.75 20.29
N SER A 71 6.74 -6.97 21.14
CA SER A 71 6.91 -6.22 22.40
C SER A 71 7.28 -4.75 22.19
N LEU A 72 7.78 -4.39 21.01
CA LEU A 72 8.07 -3.00 20.65
C LEU A 72 6.83 -2.24 20.21
N CYS A 73 5.71 -2.92 19.99
CA CYS A 73 4.43 -2.31 19.64
C CYS A 73 3.49 -2.17 20.85
N THR A 74 2.63 -1.15 20.82
CA THR A 74 1.47 -1.01 21.72
C THR A 74 0.18 -1.48 21.01
N PRO A 75 -0.35 -2.68 21.26
CA PRO A 75 -1.56 -3.20 20.59
C PRO A 75 -2.84 -2.48 21.04
N ASN A 76 -2.81 -1.84 22.22
CA ASN A 76 -3.94 -1.10 22.78
C ASN A 76 -3.87 0.42 22.50
N LEU A 77 -3.03 0.84 21.56
CA LEU A 77 -2.91 2.25 21.22
C LEU A 77 -4.17 2.73 20.50
N LYS A 78 -4.70 3.85 20.97
CA LYS A 78 -5.76 4.61 20.31
C LYS A 78 -5.23 5.99 20.02
N GLY A 79 -5.50 6.49 18.82
CA GLY A 79 -5.09 7.82 18.43
C GLY A 79 -5.68 8.23 17.09
N THR A 80 -5.76 9.54 16.90
CA THR A 80 -6.21 10.15 15.66
C THR A 80 -5.34 11.38 15.39
N ILE A 81 -4.83 11.51 14.17
CA ILE A 81 -4.13 12.68 13.66
C ILE A 81 -4.94 13.22 12.49
N ARG A 82 -5.31 14.50 12.57
CA ARG A 82 -5.97 15.22 11.48
C ARG A 82 -4.97 16.11 10.76
N LEU A 83 -4.96 16.02 9.43
CA LEU A 83 -4.20 16.87 8.53
C LEU A 83 -5.17 17.68 7.67
N GLY A 84 -5.09 19.00 7.80
CA GLY A 84 -5.97 19.94 7.14
C GLY A 84 -7.05 20.49 8.06
N SER A 85 -7.35 21.77 7.85
CA SER A 85 -8.41 22.48 8.57
C SER A 85 -9.79 22.11 8.03
N GLY A 86 -9.88 21.56 6.81
CA GLY A 86 -11.16 21.35 6.09
C GLY A 86 -11.67 22.62 5.42
N SER A 87 -10.88 23.71 5.40
CA SER A 87 -11.16 24.91 4.60
C SER A 87 -10.52 24.87 3.21
N SER A 88 -9.51 24.03 3.03
CA SER A 88 -8.86 23.76 1.74
C SER A 88 -8.98 22.28 1.36
N GLN A 89 -8.36 21.90 0.26
CA GLN A 89 -8.33 20.53 -0.22
C GLN A 89 -7.07 19.82 0.26
N VAL A 90 -7.23 18.75 1.05
CA VAL A 90 -6.14 17.85 1.45
C VAL A 90 -6.48 16.43 1.02
N TYR A 91 -5.55 15.79 0.32
CA TYR A 91 -5.70 14.45 -0.26
C TYR A 91 -4.74 13.47 0.39
N ALA A 92 -5.24 12.27 0.66
CA ALA A 92 -4.44 11.12 1.04
C ALA A 92 -4.17 10.26 -0.19
N TYR A 93 -2.90 9.96 -0.46
CA TYR A 93 -2.50 9.11 -1.59
C TYR A 93 -1.98 7.74 -1.15
N ASP A 94 -1.14 7.68 -0.12
CA ASP A 94 -0.59 6.39 0.31
C ASP A 94 -0.21 6.35 1.80
N LEU A 95 -0.20 5.14 2.35
CA LEU A 95 0.19 4.81 3.71
C LEU A 95 1.13 3.61 3.70
N LEU A 96 2.35 3.80 4.22
CA LEU A 96 3.34 2.75 4.34
C LEU A 96 3.70 2.50 5.81
N LYS A 97 3.62 1.24 6.25
CA LYS A 97 4.21 0.79 7.52
C LYS A 97 5.66 0.39 7.26
N LEU A 98 6.59 1.06 7.92
CA LEU A 98 8.01 0.71 7.91
C LEU A 98 8.28 -0.50 8.83
N LYS A 99 9.36 -1.24 8.57
CA LYS A 99 9.80 -2.40 9.38
C LYS A 99 10.02 -2.06 10.85
N ASN A 100 10.41 -0.82 11.15
CA ASN A 100 10.60 -0.35 12.54
C ASN A 100 9.27 -0.05 13.27
N GLY A 101 8.13 -0.18 12.58
CA GLY A 101 6.78 0.07 13.09
C GLY A 101 6.27 1.51 12.91
N ASN A 102 7.10 2.44 12.43
CA ASN A 102 6.66 3.79 12.07
C ASN A 102 5.84 3.78 10.79
N LEU A 103 5.13 4.87 10.56
CA LEU A 103 4.18 5.02 9.46
C LEU A 103 4.57 6.23 8.64
N VAL A 104 4.58 6.08 7.32
CA VAL A 104 4.79 7.17 6.38
C VAL A 104 3.49 7.43 5.65
N ILE A 105 3.11 8.70 5.55
CA ILE A 105 1.96 9.15 4.77
C ILE A 105 2.44 10.06 3.66
N PHE A 106 1.83 9.87 2.49
CA PHE A 106 2.02 10.73 1.35
C PHE A 106 0.67 11.27 0.87
N GLY A 107 0.66 12.55 0.50
CA GLY A 107 -0.54 13.23 0.06
C GLY A 107 -0.25 14.58 -0.58
N ALA A 108 -1.32 15.31 -0.89
CA ALA A 108 -1.27 16.66 -1.43
C ALA A 108 -2.13 17.60 -0.58
N THR A 109 -1.73 18.86 -0.47
CA THR A 109 -2.44 19.86 0.34
C THR A 109 -2.46 21.22 -0.34
N GLY A 110 -3.62 21.87 -0.29
CA GLY A 110 -3.80 23.27 -0.67
C GLY A 110 -3.66 24.25 0.49
N GLU A 111 -3.17 23.81 1.65
CA GLU A 111 -2.95 24.65 2.83
C GLU A 111 -1.73 24.19 3.64
N ALA A 112 -1.20 25.07 4.49
CA ALA A 112 -0.19 24.71 5.47
C ALA A 112 -0.79 23.75 6.51
N LEU A 113 -0.26 22.53 6.59
CA LEU A 113 -0.67 21.54 7.57
C LEU A 113 -0.14 21.91 8.96
N GLN A 114 -1.04 21.93 9.94
CA GLN A 114 -0.70 22.16 11.33
C GLN A 114 -0.28 20.85 12.00
N TRP A 115 0.87 20.85 12.69
CA TRP A 115 1.37 19.69 13.43
C TRP A 115 2.36 20.11 14.52
N ASN A 116 2.50 19.26 15.54
CA ASN A 116 3.29 19.53 16.75
C ASN A 116 4.44 18.53 16.90
N GLY A 117 5.48 18.63 16.07
CA GLY A 117 6.65 17.74 16.15
C GLY A 117 7.98 18.44 15.90
N SER A 118 9.05 17.65 15.79
CA SER A 118 10.44 18.15 15.80
C SER A 118 10.77 18.98 14.55
N ASN A 119 11.69 19.95 14.68
CA ASN A 119 12.23 20.73 13.56
C ASN A 119 13.40 20.05 12.82
N THR A 120 13.79 18.83 13.20
CA THR A 120 14.91 18.10 12.59
C THR A 120 14.55 17.57 11.19
N GLY A 121 15.40 17.86 10.20
CA GLY A 121 15.36 17.28 8.83
C GLY A 121 14.53 18.02 7.78
N LYS A 122 13.98 19.21 8.08
CA LYS A 122 13.01 19.88 7.19
C LYS A 122 13.68 20.59 6.02
N ASN A 123 13.44 20.13 4.80
CA ASN A 123 14.04 20.72 3.61
C ASN A 123 13.18 21.86 3.05
N TYR A 124 11.85 21.81 3.25
CA TYR A 124 10.94 22.86 2.77
C TYR A 124 9.84 23.19 3.75
N SER A 125 9.44 24.46 3.71
CA SER A 125 8.21 24.96 4.32
C SER A 125 7.14 25.09 3.26
N TYR A 126 5.87 24.99 3.67
CA TYR A 126 4.74 25.25 2.79
C TYR A 126 4.87 26.63 2.14
N THR A 127 4.87 26.66 0.81
CA THR A 127 4.69 27.89 0.01
C THR A 127 3.22 28.07 -0.40
N THR A 128 2.87 29.08 -1.17
CA THR A 128 1.50 29.23 -1.68
C THR A 128 1.15 28.17 -2.73
N GLY A 129 -0.11 27.73 -2.74
CA GLY A 129 -0.63 26.79 -3.73
C GLY A 129 -0.59 25.33 -3.27
N THR A 130 -0.95 24.43 -4.18
CA THR A 130 -1.01 23.00 -3.93
C THR A 130 0.38 22.39 -3.82
N GLN A 131 0.71 21.65 -2.77
CA GLN A 131 1.99 20.97 -2.64
C GLN A 131 1.80 19.51 -2.19
N PHE A 132 2.68 18.63 -2.66
CA PHE A 132 2.82 17.33 -2.04
C PHE A 132 3.45 17.45 -0.65
N PHE A 133 2.99 16.63 0.28
CA PHE A 133 3.56 16.49 1.61
C PHE A 133 3.89 15.03 1.91
N VAL A 134 4.88 14.85 2.75
CA VAL A 134 5.22 13.56 3.34
C VAL A 134 5.38 13.74 4.84
N ALA A 135 4.83 12.81 5.62
CA ALA A 135 4.91 12.85 7.08
C ALA A 135 5.27 11.48 7.65
N LEU A 136 6.09 11.48 8.71
CA LEU A 136 6.38 10.30 9.50
C LEU A 136 5.63 10.36 10.82
N ILE A 137 4.89 9.29 11.14
CA ILE A 137 4.23 9.08 12.41
C ILE A 137 4.93 7.94 13.15
N ASN A 138 5.22 8.18 14.43
CA ASN A 138 5.79 7.16 15.29
C ASN A 138 4.72 6.15 15.70
N GLY A 139 4.96 4.88 15.38
CA GLY A 139 3.98 3.81 15.57
C GLY A 139 3.69 3.45 17.04
N LYS A 140 4.52 3.92 17.98
CA LYS A 140 4.40 3.61 19.41
C LYS A 140 3.57 4.62 20.19
N ASN A 141 3.74 5.91 19.90
CA ASN A 141 3.03 7.01 20.56
C ASN A 141 1.95 7.64 19.67
N PHE A 142 1.91 7.29 18.38
CA PHE A 142 0.99 7.85 17.40
C PHE A 142 1.09 9.37 17.26
N GLN A 143 2.31 9.90 17.31
CA GLN A 143 2.60 11.33 17.10
C GLN A 143 3.37 11.52 15.81
N MET A 144 3.14 12.65 15.14
CA MET A 144 3.93 13.05 13.97
C MET A 144 5.32 13.47 14.43
N GLU A 145 6.35 12.79 13.93
CA GLU A 145 7.75 13.07 14.24
C GLU A 145 8.27 14.22 13.38
N TRP A 146 7.97 14.17 12.08
CA TRP A 146 8.33 15.20 11.11
C TRP A 146 7.38 15.22 9.91
N LEU A 147 7.37 16.36 9.22
CA LEU A 147 6.64 16.60 7.97
C LEU A 147 7.50 17.46 7.05
N ASP A 148 7.54 17.11 5.77
CA ASP A 148 8.24 17.85 4.72
C ASP A 148 7.31 18.09 3.52
N TYR A 149 7.48 19.23 2.85
CA TYR A 149 6.74 19.59 1.64
C TYR A 149 7.63 19.38 0.41
N LEU A 150 7.17 18.69 -0.62
CA LEU A 150 8.04 18.45 -1.78
C LEU A 150 8.23 19.68 -2.67
N GLY A 151 7.51 20.78 -2.43
CA GLY A 151 7.67 22.06 -3.13
C GLY A 151 7.23 22.05 -4.59
N VAL A 152 6.58 20.97 -5.03
CA VAL A 152 6.32 20.65 -6.43
C VAL A 152 4.85 20.27 -6.60
N THR A 153 4.20 20.80 -7.64
CA THR A 153 2.74 20.73 -7.82
C THR A 153 2.34 19.85 -8.99
N ALA A 154 1.17 19.21 -8.90
CA ALA A 154 0.32 18.95 -10.07
C ALA A 154 -0.71 20.10 -10.14
N THR A 155 -0.95 20.68 -11.32
CA THR A 155 -1.88 21.81 -11.53
C THR A 155 -3.34 21.48 -11.23
N SER A 156 -3.69 20.20 -11.20
CA SER A 156 -5.00 19.73 -10.76
C SER A 156 -4.83 18.51 -9.86
N PHE A 157 -5.44 18.57 -8.68
CA PHE A 157 -5.67 17.38 -7.88
C PHE A 157 -6.51 16.42 -8.72
N ASN A 158 -6.05 15.18 -8.92
CA ASN A 158 -6.99 14.17 -9.34
C ASN A 158 -7.95 13.95 -8.17
N SER A 159 -9.23 14.28 -8.36
CA SER A 159 -10.24 14.27 -7.31
C SER A 159 -10.55 12.86 -6.76
N GLY A 160 -10.00 11.82 -7.40
CA GLY A 160 -10.02 10.45 -6.92
C GLY A 160 -9.02 10.22 -5.79
N ILE A 161 -9.38 9.31 -4.89
CA ILE A 161 -8.42 8.69 -3.98
C ILE A 161 -7.39 7.97 -4.84
N SER A 162 -6.10 8.21 -4.60
CA SER A 162 -5.07 7.47 -5.34
C SER A 162 -5.05 6.03 -4.85
N HIS A 163 -5.21 5.08 -5.77
CA HIS A 163 -5.05 3.65 -5.49
C HIS A 163 -3.70 3.12 -5.93
N THR A 164 -2.86 3.99 -6.48
CA THR A 164 -1.50 3.61 -6.87
C THR A 164 -0.57 3.63 -5.67
N THR A 165 0.45 2.79 -5.72
CA THR A 165 1.51 2.80 -4.71
C THR A 165 2.44 3.97 -5.00
N HIS A 166 2.63 4.82 -4.00
CA HIS A 166 3.54 5.98 -4.02
C HIS A 166 4.72 5.82 -3.06
N LEU A 167 4.62 4.92 -2.10
CA LEU A 167 5.61 4.71 -1.06
C LEU A 167 6.19 3.29 -1.11
N ALA A 168 7.52 3.18 -0.97
CA ALA A 168 8.19 1.89 -0.78
C ALA A 168 9.39 2.02 0.17
N GLU A 169 9.68 0.96 0.93
CA GLU A 169 10.76 0.92 1.93
C GLU A 169 12.01 0.18 1.42
N PHE A 170 13.19 0.75 1.68
CA PHE A 170 14.50 0.13 1.45
C PHE A 170 14.89 -0.84 2.60
N ALA A 171 15.85 -1.71 2.38
CA ALA A 171 16.33 -2.67 3.38
C ALA A 171 16.85 -2.00 4.66
N ASN A 172 17.46 -0.82 4.54
CA ASN A 172 17.96 -0.04 5.67
C ASN A 172 16.88 0.76 6.43
N GLY A 173 15.62 0.68 5.99
CA GLY A 173 14.49 1.38 6.60
C GLY A 173 14.29 2.83 6.13
N ASP A 174 15.10 3.30 5.18
CA ASP A 174 14.76 4.48 4.39
C ASP A 174 13.56 4.17 3.49
N PHE A 175 12.96 5.19 2.89
CA PHE A 175 11.87 5.00 1.95
C PHE A 175 11.93 5.98 0.78
N VAL A 176 11.29 5.61 -0.33
CA VAL A 176 11.15 6.46 -1.51
C VAL A 176 9.70 6.90 -1.66
N VAL A 177 9.52 8.15 -2.11
CA VAL A 177 8.26 8.73 -2.52
C VAL A 177 8.25 8.88 -4.03
N LYS A 178 7.20 8.41 -4.70
CA LYS A 178 6.89 8.63 -6.12
C LYS A 178 5.72 9.60 -6.26
N ALA A 179 5.88 10.64 -7.05
CA ALA A 179 4.83 11.60 -7.34
C ALA A 179 4.82 11.99 -8.82
N TYR A 180 3.65 12.02 -9.45
CA TYR A 180 3.47 12.68 -10.74
C TYR A 180 3.42 14.20 -10.55
N VAL A 181 4.16 14.92 -11.35
CA VAL A 181 4.32 16.36 -11.26
C VAL A 181 3.91 17.00 -12.58
N TYR A 182 3.03 17.99 -12.49
CA TYR A 182 2.68 18.90 -13.58
C TYR A 182 3.10 20.34 -13.20
N SER A 183 4.32 20.73 -13.55
CA SER A 183 4.90 22.03 -13.15
C SER A 183 6.15 22.40 -13.94
N GLY A 184 6.35 23.67 -14.29
CA GLY A 184 7.64 24.12 -14.85
C GLY A 184 8.79 24.22 -13.84
N GLN A 185 8.55 23.95 -12.55
CA GLN A 185 9.54 24.17 -11.49
C GLN A 185 10.34 22.92 -11.13
N ASN A 186 11.65 23.11 -11.02
CA ASN A 186 12.60 22.13 -10.48
C ASN A 186 12.74 22.28 -8.97
N SER A 187 12.80 21.15 -8.26
CA SER A 187 13.35 21.14 -6.91
C SER A 187 14.86 21.38 -6.97
N PRO A 188 15.47 22.10 -6.01
CA PRO A 188 16.92 22.31 -5.92
C PRO A 188 17.75 21.02 -5.99
N THR A 189 18.76 21.01 -6.85
CA THR A 189 19.78 19.94 -6.98
C THR A 189 19.21 18.51 -7.13
N PRO A 190 18.40 18.22 -8.16
CA PRO A 190 18.01 16.85 -8.45
C PRO A 190 19.16 16.11 -9.17
N ILE A 191 19.15 14.77 -9.15
CA ILE A 191 20.11 13.96 -9.92
C ILE A 191 19.91 14.19 -11.42
N SER A 192 18.66 14.04 -11.89
CA SER A 192 18.23 14.49 -13.21
C SER A 192 17.27 15.66 -13.07
N GLU A 193 17.54 16.73 -13.82
CA GLU A 193 16.66 17.90 -13.91
C GLU A 193 15.42 17.58 -14.72
N LYS A 194 14.35 18.32 -14.44
CA LYS A 194 13.11 18.25 -15.18
C LYS A 194 13.25 18.97 -16.53
N TYR A 195 12.92 18.27 -17.61
CA TYR A 195 12.89 18.83 -18.97
C TYR A 195 11.49 19.19 -19.48
N ASN A 196 10.46 18.53 -18.96
CA ASN A 196 9.07 18.68 -19.40
C ASN A 196 8.17 19.20 -18.26
N GLU A 197 6.94 19.61 -18.57
CA GLU A 197 5.98 19.95 -17.51
C GLU A 197 5.45 18.69 -16.82
N ASP A 198 5.47 17.55 -17.51
CA ASP A 198 5.01 16.25 -17.04
C ASP A 198 6.20 15.36 -16.70
N SER A 199 6.40 15.07 -15.42
CA SER A 199 7.49 14.19 -15.00
C SER A 199 7.15 13.40 -13.75
N MET A 200 7.86 12.30 -13.56
CA MET A 200 7.79 11.53 -12.32
C MET A 200 8.89 11.96 -11.37
N LEU A 201 8.52 12.51 -10.22
CA LEU A 201 9.43 12.84 -9.14
C LEU A 201 9.63 11.63 -8.23
N PHE A 202 10.89 11.33 -7.95
CA PHE A 202 11.30 10.40 -6.91
C PHE A 202 12.11 11.12 -5.85
N VAL A 203 11.81 10.86 -4.58
CA VAL A 203 12.57 11.41 -3.44
C VAL A 203 12.81 10.30 -2.42
N ARG A 204 14.08 10.03 -2.08
CA ARG A 204 14.44 9.12 -0.99
C ARG A 204 14.61 9.90 0.31
N PHE A 205 13.97 9.43 1.37
CA PHE A 205 14.10 9.95 2.73
C PHE A 205 14.74 8.93 3.65
N ASN A 206 15.56 9.43 4.57
CA ASN A 206 15.88 8.65 5.77
C ASN A 206 14.79 8.81 6.84
N GLN A 207 14.84 7.97 7.87
CA GLN A 207 13.87 7.99 8.96
C GLN A 207 13.88 9.29 9.79
N ASN A 208 14.95 10.08 9.71
CA ASN A 208 15.06 11.38 10.40
C ASN A 208 14.46 12.54 9.59
N GLY A 209 13.95 12.29 8.39
CA GLY A 209 13.33 13.29 7.52
C GLY A 209 14.29 13.96 6.52
N ASN A 210 15.56 13.58 6.48
CA ASN A 210 16.49 14.14 5.50
C ASN A 210 16.24 13.50 4.12
N ARG A 211 16.16 14.34 3.08
CA ARG A 211 16.24 13.88 1.69
C ARG A 211 17.66 13.39 1.42
N ILE A 212 17.79 12.15 0.98
CA ILE A 212 19.08 11.54 0.59
C ILE A 212 19.39 11.88 -0.86
N TRP A 213 18.39 11.77 -1.73
CA TRP A 213 18.44 12.18 -3.12
C TRP A 213 17.03 12.44 -3.65
N GLN A 214 16.95 13.15 -4.76
CA GLN A 214 15.74 13.31 -5.55
C GLN A 214 16.09 13.33 -7.03
N THR A 215 15.17 12.88 -7.89
CA THR A 215 15.36 12.89 -9.34
C THR A 215 14.01 13.02 -10.04
N TYR A 216 14.02 13.60 -11.24
CA TYR A 216 12.90 13.55 -12.17
C TYR A 216 13.16 12.46 -13.22
N LEU A 217 12.09 11.83 -13.69
CA LEU A 217 12.07 10.99 -14.88
C LEU A 217 11.16 11.66 -15.92
N ASP A 218 11.74 12.04 -17.04
CA ASP A 218 11.07 12.80 -18.10
C ASP A 218 10.69 11.94 -19.29
N LYS A 219 9.43 12.08 -19.70
CA LYS A 219 8.91 11.58 -20.97
C LYS A 219 8.18 12.71 -21.70
N SER A 220 7.80 12.52 -22.96
CA SER A 220 7.06 13.55 -23.70
C SER A 220 5.78 13.96 -22.93
N ASN A 221 5.41 15.24 -23.00
CA ASN A 221 4.18 15.73 -22.36
C ASN A 221 2.98 14.85 -22.71
N GLU A 222 2.08 14.65 -21.74
CA GLU A 222 0.85 13.86 -21.83
C GLU A 222 1.05 12.36 -22.11
N SER A 223 2.29 11.87 -22.09
CA SER A 223 2.56 10.46 -22.38
C SER A 223 2.54 9.54 -21.17
N LEU A 224 2.38 10.08 -19.96
CA LEU A 224 2.34 9.33 -18.70
C LEU A 224 0.94 9.37 -18.11
N GLU A 225 0.44 8.21 -17.70
CA GLU A 225 -0.85 8.09 -17.04
C GLU A 225 -0.64 7.65 -15.59
N ASP A 226 -0.72 8.61 -14.64
CA ASP A 226 -0.42 8.36 -13.22
C ASP A 226 -1.31 7.28 -12.62
N ALA A 227 -2.57 7.19 -13.07
CA ALA A 227 -3.54 6.18 -12.62
C ALA A 227 -3.11 4.73 -12.90
N TYR A 228 -2.16 4.52 -13.83
CA TYR A 228 -1.60 3.22 -14.19
C TYR A 228 -0.14 3.10 -13.81
N SER A 229 0.22 3.47 -12.59
CA SER A 229 1.59 3.45 -12.12
C SER A 229 1.74 2.74 -10.78
N SER A 230 2.89 2.15 -10.49
CA SER A 230 3.19 1.53 -9.20
C SER A 230 4.68 1.41 -8.98
N ILE A 231 5.11 1.38 -7.71
CA ILE A 231 6.51 1.16 -7.34
C ILE A 231 6.65 -0.02 -6.37
N VAL A 232 7.80 -0.70 -6.44
CA VAL A 232 8.27 -1.67 -5.44
C VAL A 232 9.78 -1.56 -5.30
N ILE A 233 10.33 -1.92 -4.13
CA ILE A 233 11.77 -2.01 -3.91
C ILE A 233 12.15 -3.47 -3.73
N ASP A 234 13.17 -3.94 -4.45
CA ASP A 234 13.67 -5.31 -4.34
C ASP A 234 14.62 -5.51 -3.15
N GLN A 235 15.08 -6.76 -2.94
CA GLN A 235 16.00 -7.10 -1.86
C GLN A 235 17.42 -6.52 -2.04
N LYS A 236 17.74 -6.00 -3.24
CA LYS A 236 19.02 -5.35 -3.57
C LYS A 236 18.91 -3.82 -3.49
N ASP A 237 17.81 -3.29 -2.92
CA ASP A 237 17.51 -1.87 -2.84
C ASP A 237 17.36 -1.18 -4.20
N ASN A 238 16.99 -1.92 -5.26
CA ASN A 238 16.59 -1.32 -6.52
C ASN A 238 15.12 -0.93 -6.50
N VAL A 239 14.83 0.28 -6.98
CA VAL A 239 13.48 0.78 -7.18
C VAL A 239 12.98 0.30 -8.55
N HIS A 240 11.96 -0.55 -8.56
CA HIS A 240 11.22 -0.90 -9.77
C HIS A 240 10.02 0.03 -9.88
N PHE A 241 9.94 0.74 -11.00
CA PHE A 241 8.84 1.61 -11.33
C PHE A 241 8.12 1.10 -12.57
N PHE A 242 6.81 0.92 -12.44
CA PHE A 242 5.91 0.54 -13.52
C PHE A 242 5.01 1.72 -13.85
N PHE A 243 4.80 1.98 -15.13
CA PHE A 243 4.04 3.14 -15.60
C PHE A 243 3.24 2.80 -16.85
N GLY A 244 2.04 3.36 -16.94
CA GLY A 244 1.25 3.37 -18.16
C GLY A 244 1.73 4.51 -19.05
N THR A 245 1.86 4.22 -20.35
CA THR A 245 2.17 5.23 -21.35
C THR A 245 1.18 5.21 -22.51
N LEU A 246 0.89 6.41 -23.00
CA LEU A 246 0.22 6.63 -24.27
C LEU A 246 1.23 7.26 -25.23
N SER A 247 1.45 6.62 -26.38
CA SER A 247 2.38 7.11 -27.40
C SER A 247 1.79 6.87 -28.77
N THR A 248 1.63 7.91 -29.59
CA THR A 248 1.04 7.80 -30.93
C THR A 248 1.87 6.95 -31.91
N GLY A 249 3.11 6.63 -31.58
CA GLY A 249 3.99 5.73 -32.33
C GLY A 249 4.95 4.97 -31.41
N PRO A 250 5.75 4.03 -31.96
CA PRO A 250 6.69 3.24 -31.19
C PRO A 250 7.64 4.12 -30.37
N ASP A 251 7.71 3.90 -29.05
CA ASP A 251 8.68 4.58 -28.20
C ASP A 251 9.95 3.74 -28.03
N THR A 252 11.00 4.15 -28.75
CA THR A 252 12.33 3.53 -28.76
C THR A 252 13.33 4.22 -27.83
N THR A 253 12.91 5.29 -27.15
CA THR A 253 13.76 6.08 -26.25
C THR A 253 13.39 5.82 -24.79
N GLY A 254 12.10 5.66 -24.49
CA GLY A 254 11.60 5.55 -23.12
C GLY A 254 11.84 6.82 -22.32
N PHE A 255 12.16 6.68 -21.04
CA PHE A 255 12.68 7.79 -20.24
C PHE A 255 14.11 8.13 -20.69
N ILE A 256 14.37 9.42 -20.90
CA ILE A 256 15.65 9.91 -21.43
C ILE A 256 16.83 9.69 -20.47
N GLU A 257 16.54 9.56 -19.18
CA GLU A 257 17.54 9.32 -18.14
C GLU A 257 18.09 7.88 -18.18
N PHE A 258 17.37 6.96 -18.82
CA PHE A 258 17.71 5.55 -18.87
C PHE A 258 18.41 5.19 -20.18
N PRO A 259 19.18 4.08 -20.20
CA PRO A 259 19.58 3.45 -21.44
C PRO A 259 18.36 3.13 -22.32
N THR A 260 18.55 3.05 -23.63
CA THR A 260 17.48 2.69 -24.58
C THR A 260 16.74 1.42 -24.12
N PRO A 261 15.40 1.36 -24.24
CA PRO A 261 14.63 0.22 -23.79
C PRO A 261 15.09 -1.10 -24.40
N GLU A 262 15.25 -2.14 -23.56
CA GLU A 262 15.59 -3.50 -24.01
C GLU A 262 14.49 -4.08 -24.92
N GLN A 263 13.27 -3.60 -24.74
CA GLN A 263 12.11 -3.87 -25.57
C GLN A 263 11.35 -2.55 -25.77
N PRO A 264 11.27 -2.00 -27.00
CA PRO A 264 10.58 -0.74 -27.27
C PRO A 264 9.06 -0.94 -27.22
N SER A 265 8.34 0.17 -27.04
CA SER A 265 6.87 0.20 -27.09
C SER A 265 6.40 0.04 -28.55
N LEU A 266 5.23 -0.58 -28.77
CA LEU A 266 4.63 -0.65 -30.11
C LEU A 266 3.94 0.67 -30.48
N GLY A 267 3.51 1.43 -29.46
CA GLY A 267 2.77 2.66 -29.62
C GLY A 267 1.33 2.45 -30.10
N GLY A 268 0.70 3.54 -30.53
CA GLY A 268 -0.69 3.61 -30.97
C GLY A 268 -1.59 4.32 -29.96
N SER A 269 -2.91 4.18 -30.12
CA SER A 269 -3.91 4.81 -29.24
C SER A 269 -4.20 4.00 -27.97
N ASN A 270 -3.38 3.01 -27.64
CA ASN A 270 -3.58 2.10 -26.51
C ASN A 270 -2.54 2.35 -25.42
N ILE A 271 -2.91 2.07 -24.18
CA ILE A 271 -1.99 2.18 -23.05
C ILE A 271 -1.08 0.97 -23.03
N GLU A 272 0.23 1.20 -23.00
CA GLU A 272 1.24 0.16 -22.78
C GLU A 272 1.88 0.35 -21.40
N THR A 273 2.40 -0.74 -20.81
CA THR A 273 3.10 -0.68 -19.53
C THR A 273 4.60 -0.68 -19.74
N GLY A 274 5.28 0.36 -19.27
CA GLY A 274 6.73 0.38 -19.12
C GLY A 274 7.19 -0.11 -17.74
N TRP A 275 8.40 -0.65 -17.69
CA TRP A 275 9.10 -1.09 -16.48
C TRP A 275 10.52 -0.55 -16.48
N VAL A 276 10.84 0.29 -15.49
CA VAL A 276 12.18 0.82 -15.29
C VAL A 276 12.75 0.40 -13.93
N VAL A 277 14.08 0.38 -13.84
CA VAL A 277 14.82 0.02 -12.61
C VAL A 277 15.88 1.07 -12.31
N MET A 278 15.76 1.70 -11.15
CA MET A 278 16.80 2.58 -10.58
C MET A 278 17.47 1.88 -9.41
N ASN A 279 18.75 2.16 -9.17
CA ASN A 279 19.41 1.66 -7.98
C ASN A 279 18.99 2.45 -6.73
N GLY A 280 19.42 2.00 -5.55
CA GLY A 280 19.10 2.67 -4.29
C GLY A 280 19.59 4.12 -4.17
N ASN A 281 20.52 4.55 -5.04
CA ASN A 281 21.02 5.94 -5.09
C ASN A 281 20.27 6.81 -6.09
N GLY A 282 19.20 6.31 -6.73
CA GLY A 282 18.41 7.04 -7.71
C GLY A 282 19.00 7.06 -9.11
N ASN A 283 20.07 6.30 -9.38
CA ASN A 283 20.65 6.24 -10.71
C ASN A 283 19.91 5.23 -11.61
N PRO A 284 19.56 5.60 -12.84
CA PRO A 284 18.97 4.71 -13.85
C PRO A 284 19.83 3.48 -14.14
N ILE A 285 19.22 2.30 -14.24
CA ILE A 285 19.91 1.04 -14.60
C ILE A 285 19.46 0.55 -15.98
N ARG A 286 18.16 0.33 -16.14
CA ARG A 286 17.56 -0.26 -17.36
C ARG A 286 16.07 -0.01 -17.43
N GLN A 287 15.51 -0.13 -18.63
CA GLN A 287 14.08 0.00 -18.89
C GLN A 287 13.63 -0.92 -20.02
N LYS A 288 12.34 -1.26 -20.04
CA LYS A 288 11.69 -1.97 -21.13
C LYS A 288 10.17 -1.77 -21.11
N TYR A 289 9.49 -2.15 -22.18
CA TYR A 289 8.04 -2.22 -22.24
C TYR A 289 7.52 -3.67 -22.12
N ILE A 290 6.42 -3.85 -21.39
CA ILE A 290 5.64 -5.09 -21.30
C ILE A 290 4.53 -5.00 -22.35
N LEU A 291 4.70 -5.73 -23.44
CA LEU A 291 3.84 -5.61 -24.62
C LEU A 291 2.65 -6.56 -24.59
N GLY A 292 1.54 -6.11 -25.17
CA GLY A 292 0.47 -6.99 -25.65
C GLY A 292 0.65 -7.35 -27.13
N ASP A 293 -0.26 -8.16 -27.68
CA ASP A 293 -0.38 -8.26 -29.15
C ASP A 293 -0.70 -6.87 -29.75
N PRO A 294 -0.41 -6.61 -31.04
CA PRO A 294 -0.64 -5.29 -31.64
C PRO A 294 -2.05 -4.75 -31.43
N ASN A 295 -2.15 -3.47 -31.09
CA ASN A 295 -3.39 -2.76 -30.73
C ASN A 295 -4.04 -3.20 -29.41
N ASN A 296 -3.31 -3.87 -28.51
CA ASN A 296 -3.81 -4.14 -27.17
C ASN A 296 -3.39 -3.08 -26.16
N THR A 297 -4.34 -2.74 -25.30
CA THR A 297 -4.05 -2.08 -24.04
C THR A 297 -3.50 -3.10 -23.06
N VAL A 298 -2.41 -2.77 -22.38
CA VAL A 298 -1.86 -3.46 -21.20
C VAL A 298 -1.59 -2.41 -20.14
N SER A 299 -2.51 -2.26 -19.18
CA SER A 299 -2.45 -1.22 -18.14
C SER A 299 -2.34 -1.82 -16.75
N ILE A 300 -1.22 -1.60 -16.07
CA ILE A 300 -1.03 -2.01 -14.68
C ILE A 300 -1.61 -0.99 -13.71
N ARG A 301 -2.05 -1.43 -12.54
CA ARG A 301 -2.50 -0.54 -11.46
C ARG A 301 -1.84 -0.83 -10.12
N SER A 302 -1.35 -2.05 -9.92
CA SER A 302 -0.71 -2.44 -8.66
C SER A 302 0.46 -3.38 -8.92
N ALA A 303 1.48 -3.25 -8.07
CA ALA A 303 2.64 -4.15 -8.04
C ALA A 303 2.95 -4.53 -6.59
N VAL A 304 3.33 -5.78 -6.36
CA VAL A 304 3.75 -6.29 -5.04
C VAL A 304 4.97 -7.18 -5.19
N LEU A 305 5.96 -6.99 -4.31
CA LEU A 305 7.11 -7.88 -4.21
C LEU A 305 6.71 -9.20 -3.55
N GLY A 306 6.95 -10.31 -4.24
CA GLY A 306 6.77 -11.66 -3.74
C GLY A 306 7.96 -12.17 -2.92
N PRO A 307 7.77 -13.26 -2.16
CA PRO A 307 8.82 -13.83 -1.30
C PRO A 307 9.97 -14.46 -2.09
N PHE A 308 9.76 -14.79 -3.37
CA PHE A 308 10.74 -15.49 -4.22
C PHE A 308 11.49 -14.57 -5.18
N GLN A 309 11.70 -13.31 -4.79
CA GLN A 309 12.35 -12.28 -5.63
C GLN A 309 11.64 -12.08 -6.98
N ASN A 310 10.32 -12.25 -6.97
CA ASN A 310 9.45 -11.99 -8.09
C ASN A 310 8.57 -10.78 -7.81
N ILE A 311 8.08 -10.11 -8.85
CA ILE A 311 7.12 -9.02 -8.71
C ILE A 311 5.83 -9.48 -9.36
N LEU A 312 4.73 -9.48 -8.60
CA LEU A 312 3.42 -9.68 -9.18
C LEU A 312 2.84 -8.32 -9.57
N LEU A 313 2.47 -8.18 -10.83
CA LEU A 313 1.69 -7.07 -11.36
C LEU A 313 0.24 -7.47 -11.51
N SER A 314 -0.66 -6.50 -11.34
CA SER A 314 -2.07 -6.64 -11.63
C SER A 314 -2.59 -5.43 -12.39
N GLY A 315 -3.45 -5.70 -13.36
CA GLY A 315 -3.93 -4.72 -14.29
C GLY A 315 -5.08 -5.22 -15.15
N ILE A 316 -5.31 -4.51 -16.25
CA ILE A 316 -6.33 -4.83 -17.25
C ILE A 316 -5.72 -4.83 -18.64
N SER A 317 -6.16 -5.76 -19.49
CA SER A 317 -5.71 -5.89 -20.87
C SER A 317 -6.91 -6.06 -21.81
N THR A 318 -6.78 -5.64 -23.07
CA THR A 318 -7.80 -5.91 -24.13
C THR A 318 -7.53 -7.19 -24.93
N GLY A 319 -6.39 -7.83 -24.71
CA GLY A 319 -5.99 -9.05 -25.40
C GLY A 319 -4.82 -9.75 -24.71
N ASN A 320 -4.09 -10.59 -25.44
CA ASN A 320 -2.98 -11.30 -24.82
C ASN A 320 -1.79 -10.37 -24.58
N ILE A 321 -1.12 -10.61 -23.47
CA ILE A 321 0.26 -10.18 -23.22
C ILE A 321 1.16 -11.04 -24.11
N ALA A 322 2.15 -10.40 -24.74
CA ALA A 322 3.03 -11.06 -25.70
C ALA A 322 3.70 -12.31 -25.09
N GLY A 323 3.52 -13.46 -25.74
CA GLY A 323 4.05 -14.75 -25.28
C GLY A 323 3.15 -15.50 -24.27
N PHE A 324 2.04 -14.92 -23.83
CA PHE A 324 1.12 -15.52 -22.86
C PHE A 324 -0.33 -15.53 -23.38
N PRO A 325 -0.71 -16.53 -24.20
CA PRO A 325 -2.08 -16.65 -24.67
C PRO A 325 -3.04 -17.02 -23.53
N GLY A 326 -4.33 -16.79 -23.74
CA GLY A 326 -5.37 -17.18 -22.79
C GLY A 326 -6.25 -16.04 -22.30
N HIS A 327 -6.16 -14.86 -22.93
CA HIS A 327 -7.11 -13.79 -22.66
C HIS A 327 -8.55 -14.27 -22.92
N PRO A 328 -9.50 -14.10 -21.98
CA PRO A 328 -10.85 -14.66 -22.08
C PRO A 328 -11.63 -14.16 -23.30
N TYR A 329 -11.30 -12.98 -23.80
CA TYR A 329 -11.95 -12.37 -24.97
C TYR A 329 -10.93 -11.63 -25.85
N PRO A 330 -10.14 -12.33 -26.67
CA PRO A 330 -8.98 -11.75 -27.37
C PRO A 330 -9.43 -11.03 -28.66
N ASN A 331 -10.18 -9.94 -28.53
CA ASN A 331 -10.67 -9.18 -29.68
C ASN A 331 -10.19 -7.71 -29.73
N ASN A 332 -9.24 -7.37 -28.86
CA ASN A 332 -8.60 -6.05 -28.76
C ASN A 332 -9.57 -4.89 -28.44
N SER A 333 -10.75 -5.18 -27.86
CA SER A 333 -11.74 -4.13 -27.56
C SER A 333 -12.33 -4.18 -26.15
N VAL A 334 -12.20 -5.30 -25.43
CA VAL A 334 -12.82 -5.46 -24.11
C VAL A 334 -11.78 -5.79 -23.06
N LEU A 335 -11.78 -5.00 -21.99
CA LEU A 335 -10.83 -5.10 -20.89
C LEU A 335 -11.13 -6.33 -20.03
N ARG A 336 -10.08 -7.09 -19.70
CA ARG A 336 -10.10 -8.17 -18.72
C ARG A 336 -9.04 -7.98 -17.66
N PRO A 337 -9.33 -8.34 -16.39
CA PRO A 337 -8.33 -8.35 -15.37
C PRO A 337 -7.24 -9.39 -15.67
N PHE A 338 -5.99 -9.06 -15.35
CA PHE A 338 -4.88 -10.00 -15.41
C PHE A 338 -3.93 -9.84 -14.22
N THR A 339 -3.11 -10.86 -14.00
CA THR A 339 -1.90 -10.82 -13.20
C THR A 339 -0.70 -11.25 -14.05
N ILE A 340 0.46 -10.60 -13.87
CA ILE A 340 1.73 -10.98 -14.51
C ILE A 340 2.76 -11.20 -13.41
N ASN A 341 3.44 -12.34 -13.47
CA ASN A 341 4.59 -12.62 -12.62
C ASN A 341 5.89 -12.26 -13.33
N LEU A 342 6.69 -11.38 -12.73
CA LEU A 342 7.96 -10.91 -13.28
C LEU A 342 9.15 -11.48 -12.49
N SER A 343 10.20 -11.85 -13.21
CA SER A 343 11.51 -12.16 -12.61
C SER A 343 12.36 -10.91 -12.51
N ILE A 344 12.81 -10.58 -11.30
CA ILE A 344 13.74 -9.47 -11.05
C ILE A 344 15.13 -9.78 -11.64
N GLU A 345 15.56 -11.03 -11.51
CA GLU A 345 16.88 -11.50 -11.97
C GLU A 345 17.03 -11.34 -13.48
N ASN A 346 16.09 -11.90 -14.23
CA ASN A 346 16.15 -11.94 -15.69
C ASN A 346 15.45 -10.77 -16.37
N PHE A 347 14.80 -9.88 -15.60
CA PHE A 347 14.04 -8.76 -16.13
C PHE A 347 13.01 -9.18 -17.18
N SER A 348 12.28 -10.26 -16.92
CA SER A 348 11.37 -10.89 -17.87
C SER A 348 10.01 -11.20 -17.23
N ALA A 349 8.98 -11.31 -18.07
CA ALA A 349 7.72 -11.89 -17.64
C ALA A 349 7.85 -13.42 -17.65
N MET A 350 7.39 -14.05 -16.58
CA MET A 350 7.49 -15.51 -16.37
C MET A 350 6.16 -16.22 -16.59
N ASN A 351 5.05 -15.56 -16.22
CA ASN A 351 3.70 -16.07 -16.36
C ASN A 351 2.72 -14.90 -16.45
N ALA A 352 1.61 -15.09 -17.16
CA ALA A 352 0.44 -14.22 -17.07
C ALA A 352 -0.81 -15.07 -16.88
N SER A 353 -1.69 -14.63 -15.98
CA SER A 353 -2.99 -15.23 -15.76
C SER A 353 -4.08 -14.19 -15.98
N TYR A 354 -5.18 -14.61 -16.59
CA TYR A 354 -6.32 -13.73 -16.87
C TYR A 354 -7.51 -14.16 -16.01
N LEU A 355 -8.32 -13.17 -15.63
CA LEU A 355 -9.59 -13.36 -14.96
C LEU A 355 -10.71 -12.86 -15.90
N GLY A 356 -11.96 -13.24 -15.64
CA GLY A 356 -13.11 -12.80 -16.42
C GLY A 356 -13.65 -13.85 -17.41
N SER A 357 -14.72 -13.47 -18.10
CA SER A 357 -15.46 -14.32 -19.03
C SER A 357 -15.17 -13.97 -20.48
N ASN A 358 -15.66 -14.78 -21.41
CA ASN A 358 -15.65 -14.49 -22.84
C ASN A 358 -16.84 -13.61 -23.30
N ASP A 359 -17.62 -13.02 -22.38
CA ASP A 359 -18.79 -12.21 -22.72
C ASP A 359 -18.41 -10.74 -23.04
N PRO A 360 -18.61 -10.27 -24.28
CA PRO A 360 -18.31 -8.88 -24.65
C PRO A 360 -19.12 -7.83 -23.88
N ALA A 361 -20.26 -8.18 -23.28
CA ALA A 361 -21.07 -7.23 -22.51
C ALA A 361 -20.38 -6.80 -21.20
N GLN A 362 -19.40 -7.58 -20.72
CA GLN A 362 -18.72 -7.34 -19.45
C GLN A 362 -17.50 -6.41 -19.65
N SER A 363 -17.73 -5.11 -19.87
CA SER A 363 -16.68 -4.14 -20.26
C SER A 363 -16.18 -3.21 -19.13
N ASN A 364 -16.99 -2.99 -18.09
CA ASN A 364 -16.66 -2.08 -16.98
C ASN A 364 -15.81 -2.76 -15.89
N VAL A 365 -14.53 -3.02 -16.20
CA VAL A 365 -13.60 -3.78 -15.35
C VAL A 365 -12.45 -2.90 -14.89
N ILE A 366 -12.10 -2.95 -13.61
CA ILE A 366 -10.91 -2.28 -13.06
C ILE A 366 -10.30 -3.15 -11.95
N LEU A 367 -8.98 -3.33 -11.93
CA LEU A 367 -8.27 -3.88 -10.76
C LEU A 367 -7.61 -2.76 -9.98
N ALA A 368 -7.85 -2.68 -8.67
CA ALA A 368 -7.51 -1.51 -7.87
C ALA A 368 -6.34 -1.75 -6.91
N SER A 369 -6.20 -2.95 -6.37
CA SER A 369 -5.19 -3.24 -5.36
C SER A 369 -4.67 -4.66 -5.44
N LEU A 370 -3.41 -4.82 -5.05
CA LEU A 370 -2.79 -6.07 -4.65
C LEU A 370 -2.11 -5.89 -3.29
N ILE A 371 -2.19 -6.91 -2.46
CA ILE A 371 -1.41 -7.02 -1.22
C ILE A 371 -0.82 -8.43 -1.07
N SER A 372 0.32 -8.52 -0.42
CA SER A 372 0.96 -9.79 -0.07
C SER A 372 0.35 -10.36 1.20
N GLY A 373 0.00 -11.65 1.21
CA GLY A 373 -0.43 -12.40 2.40
C GLY A 373 0.64 -13.39 2.87
N GLU A 374 0.24 -14.45 3.58
CA GLU A 374 1.18 -15.51 3.99
C GLU A 374 1.30 -16.64 2.97
N ASP A 375 0.29 -16.82 2.12
CA ASP A 375 0.17 -17.97 1.22
C ASP A 375 -0.23 -17.58 -0.21
N GLY A 376 -0.04 -16.32 -0.57
CA GLY A 376 -0.32 -15.81 -1.90
C GLY A 376 -0.55 -14.30 -1.91
N PHE A 377 -1.06 -13.83 -3.04
CA PHE A 377 -1.45 -12.43 -3.20
C PHE A 377 -2.97 -12.30 -3.19
N PHE A 378 -3.44 -11.20 -2.62
CA PHE A 378 -4.86 -10.87 -2.56
C PHE A 378 -5.07 -9.58 -3.33
N GLY A 379 -6.14 -9.52 -4.11
CA GLY A 379 -6.47 -8.34 -4.90
C GLY A 379 -7.95 -7.99 -4.84
N GLY A 380 -8.23 -6.76 -5.24
CA GLY A 380 -9.58 -6.20 -5.26
C GLY A 380 -9.78 -5.26 -6.43
N GLY A 381 -11.03 -5.14 -6.88
CA GLY A 381 -11.40 -4.29 -8.00
C GLY A 381 -12.90 -4.35 -8.30
N PHE A 382 -13.23 -4.17 -9.56
CA PHE A 382 -14.58 -4.14 -10.09
C PHE A 382 -14.74 -5.09 -11.27
N TYR A 383 -15.87 -5.78 -11.31
CA TYR A 383 -16.25 -6.62 -12.43
C TYR A 383 -17.78 -6.65 -12.61
N PRO A 384 -18.32 -6.49 -13.83
CA PRO A 384 -19.75 -6.48 -14.08
C PRO A 384 -20.23 -7.89 -14.45
N GLY A 385 -20.40 -8.76 -13.46
CA GLY A 385 -20.99 -10.10 -13.65
C GLY A 385 -20.19 -11.24 -13.03
N ASN A 386 -20.49 -12.46 -13.49
CA ASN A 386 -19.85 -13.69 -13.04
C ASN A 386 -18.92 -14.27 -14.12
N PHE A 387 -17.89 -14.99 -13.68
CA PHE A 387 -17.03 -15.79 -14.54
C PHE A 387 -16.49 -16.99 -13.78
N GLY A 388 -16.27 -18.12 -14.47
CA GLY A 388 -15.83 -19.35 -13.81
C GLY A 388 -16.77 -19.76 -12.67
N ASN A 389 -16.19 -20.09 -11.51
CA ASN A 389 -16.91 -20.50 -10.30
C ASN A 389 -16.55 -19.58 -9.12
N PRO A 390 -17.23 -18.43 -8.94
CA PRO A 390 -17.00 -17.57 -7.80
C PRO A 390 -17.45 -18.23 -6.48
N ILE A 391 -16.77 -17.94 -5.38
CA ILE A 391 -17.16 -18.42 -4.05
C ILE A 391 -18.52 -17.83 -3.64
N PHE A 392 -18.71 -16.53 -3.86
CA PHE A 392 -20.00 -15.87 -3.85
C PHE A 392 -20.24 -15.20 -5.21
N PRO A 393 -21.24 -15.63 -5.99
CA PRO A 393 -21.55 -15.01 -7.27
C PRO A 393 -22.14 -13.60 -7.08
N SER A 394 -21.98 -12.76 -8.11
CA SER A 394 -22.79 -11.56 -8.26
C SER A 394 -24.26 -11.96 -8.37
N VAL A 395 -25.12 -11.24 -7.64
CA VAL A 395 -26.57 -11.43 -7.61
C VAL A 395 -27.28 -10.84 -8.83
N SER A 396 -26.60 -10.00 -9.61
CA SER A 396 -27.10 -9.45 -10.87
C SER A 396 -26.02 -9.49 -11.96
N GLU A 397 -26.46 -9.68 -13.21
CA GLU A 397 -25.62 -9.54 -14.39
C GLU A 397 -25.91 -8.19 -15.05
N GLY A 398 -24.87 -7.38 -15.30
CA GLY A 398 -24.98 -6.06 -15.94
C GLY A 398 -24.68 -4.89 -15.01
N TYR A 399 -24.90 -5.02 -13.70
CA TYR A 399 -24.41 -4.03 -12.73
C TYR A 399 -22.99 -4.37 -12.27
N ARG A 400 -22.18 -3.33 -12.06
CA ARG A 400 -20.82 -3.49 -11.55
C ARG A 400 -20.85 -4.04 -10.13
N SER A 401 -20.02 -5.02 -9.86
CA SER A 401 -19.79 -5.62 -8.54
C SER A 401 -18.36 -5.37 -8.08
N TYR A 402 -18.13 -5.39 -6.77
CA TYR A 402 -16.77 -5.49 -6.24
C TYR A 402 -16.28 -6.91 -6.45
N LEU A 403 -15.09 -7.05 -7.03
CA LEU A 403 -14.38 -8.32 -7.22
C LEU A 403 -13.25 -8.41 -6.21
N PHE A 404 -13.16 -9.54 -5.51
CA PHE A 404 -11.99 -9.92 -4.71
C PHE A 404 -11.44 -11.24 -5.20
N PHE A 405 -10.12 -11.37 -5.23
CA PHE A 405 -9.48 -12.60 -5.67
C PHE A 405 -8.21 -12.88 -4.88
N LYS A 406 -7.77 -14.14 -4.96
CA LYS A 406 -6.49 -14.60 -4.47
C LYS A 406 -5.74 -15.35 -5.56
N THR A 407 -4.44 -15.15 -5.62
CA THR A 407 -3.53 -15.96 -6.42
C THR A 407 -2.49 -16.66 -5.55
N ASP A 408 -1.85 -17.69 -6.09
CA ASP A 408 -0.60 -18.19 -5.52
C ASP A 408 0.55 -17.17 -5.71
N TRP A 409 1.74 -17.53 -5.22
CA TRP A 409 2.95 -16.70 -5.30
C TRP A 409 3.51 -16.46 -6.70
N ILE A 410 3.00 -17.15 -7.72
CA ILE A 410 3.40 -16.99 -9.11
C ILE A 410 2.26 -16.44 -9.99
N GLY A 411 1.17 -15.98 -9.36
CA GLY A 411 0.08 -15.27 -10.00
C GLY A 411 -1.07 -16.15 -10.50
N ASN A 412 -1.06 -17.47 -10.25
CA ASN A 412 -2.17 -18.33 -10.68
C ASN A 412 -3.41 -18.10 -9.81
N PRO A 413 -4.60 -17.91 -10.40
CA PRO A 413 -5.83 -17.71 -9.64
C PRO A 413 -6.18 -18.93 -8.78
N LEU A 414 -6.47 -18.69 -7.50
CA LEU A 414 -6.93 -19.72 -6.56
C LEU A 414 -8.44 -19.65 -6.35
N TRP A 415 -8.95 -18.44 -6.11
CA TRP A 415 -10.38 -18.17 -5.97
C TRP A 415 -10.69 -16.72 -6.27
N HIS A 416 -11.97 -16.45 -6.52
CA HIS A 416 -12.51 -15.10 -6.56
C HIS A 416 -13.94 -15.09 -5.99
N THR A 417 -14.40 -13.92 -5.57
CA THR A 417 -15.70 -13.72 -4.93
C THR A 417 -16.19 -12.29 -5.18
N ASN A 418 -17.51 -12.08 -5.13
CA ASN A 418 -18.12 -10.80 -5.47
C ASN A 418 -18.96 -10.22 -4.32
N VAL A 419 -18.97 -8.90 -4.21
CA VAL A 419 -19.98 -8.14 -3.46
C VAL A 419 -20.80 -7.32 -4.43
N SER A 420 -22.13 -7.45 -4.39
CA SER A 420 -23.04 -6.94 -5.41
C SER A 420 -24.39 -6.53 -4.84
N THR A 421 -25.17 -5.78 -5.63
CA THR A 421 -26.59 -5.53 -5.38
C THR A 421 -27.45 -6.12 -6.50
N GLU A 422 -28.75 -6.28 -6.26
CA GLU A 422 -29.71 -6.78 -7.25
C GLU A 422 -30.09 -5.74 -8.32
N ASN A 423 -30.11 -4.45 -7.96
CA ASN A 423 -30.81 -3.43 -8.75
C ASN A 423 -29.97 -2.18 -9.08
N GLU A 424 -28.70 -2.12 -8.65
CA GLU A 424 -27.81 -0.99 -8.89
C GLU A 424 -26.32 -1.41 -8.87
N GLY A 425 -25.43 -0.56 -9.40
CA GLY A 425 -23.99 -0.77 -9.30
C GLY A 425 -23.47 -0.56 -7.88
N VAL A 426 -22.36 -1.21 -7.55
CA VAL A 426 -21.58 -0.86 -6.35
C VAL A 426 -20.97 0.55 -6.48
N SER A 427 -20.65 1.18 -5.34
CA SER A 427 -20.02 2.50 -5.30
C SER A 427 -18.75 2.57 -6.17
N ASP A 428 -18.49 3.72 -6.80
CA ASP A 428 -17.26 4.02 -7.55
C ASP A 428 -16.02 4.12 -6.66
N VAL A 429 -16.20 4.15 -5.33
CA VAL A 429 -15.10 4.13 -4.38
C VAL A 429 -14.45 2.75 -4.39
N PHE A 430 -13.17 2.73 -4.72
CA PHE A 430 -12.38 1.51 -4.73
C PHE A 430 -12.22 0.92 -3.32
N PRO A 431 -12.12 -0.42 -3.22
CA PRO A 431 -11.97 -1.11 -1.94
C PRO A 431 -10.62 -0.82 -1.29
N ALA A 432 -10.61 -0.42 -0.01
CA ALA A 432 -9.40 -0.43 0.81
C ALA A 432 -9.18 -1.82 1.40
N THR A 433 -8.09 -2.46 0.98
CA THR A 433 -7.77 -3.85 1.30
C THR A 433 -6.66 -3.94 2.33
N SER A 434 -6.80 -4.82 3.31
CA SER A 434 -5.80 -5.05 4.37
C SER A 434 -5.68 -6.54 4.70
N TYR A 435 -4.46 -6.97 4.97
CA TYR A 435 -4.16 -8.31 5.45
C TYR A 435 -4.08 -8.32 6.97
N LEU A 436 -4.75 -9.27 7.61
CA LEU A 436 -4.79 -9.46 9.05
C LEU A 436 -4.13 -10.80 9.45
N PRO A 437 -3.58 -10.90 10.68
CA PRO A 437 -3.06 -12.16 11.21
C PRO A 437 -4.08 -13.30 11.13
N GLY A 438 -3.60 -14.52 10.89
CA GLY A 438 -4.45 -15.72 10.78
C GLY A 438 -5.11 -15.88 9.40
N ASN A 439 -4.46 -15.39 8.34
CA ASN A 439 -4.92 -15.46 6.95
C ASN A 439 -6.33 -14.87 6.74
N GLN A 440 -6.63 -13.79 7.46
CA GLN A 440 -7.86 -13.06 7.29
C GLN A 440 -7.63 -11.83 6.41
N PHE A 441 -8.58 -11.55 5.54
CA PHE A 441 -8.56 -10.40 4.67
C PHE A 441 -9.69 -9.47 5.08
N ARG A 442 -9.35 -8.20 5.30
CA ARG A 442 -10.33 -7.15 5.59
C ARG A 442 -10.46 -6.24 4.39
N VAL A 443 -11.69 -5.88 4.08
CA VAL A 443 -12.00 -4.87 3.09
C VAL A 443 -12.90 -3.82 3.69
N LYS A 444 -12.59 -2.54 3.46
CA LYS A 444 -13.49 -1.42 3.71
C LYS A 444 -14.08 -0.95 2.39
N LEU A 445 -15.40 -0.88 2.36
CA LEU A 445 -16.23 -0.52 1.21
C LEU A 445 -17.14 0.65 1.58
N LEU A 446 -17.58 1.36 0.55
CA LEU A 446 -18.68 2.30 0.65
C LEU A 446 -19.96 1.63 0.15
N GLY A 447 -21.05 1.78 0.89
CA GLY A 447 -22.39 1.35 0.48
C GLY A 447 -22.92 2.18 -0.68
N PRO A 448 -24.00 1.72 -1.35
CA PRO A 448 -24.68 2.49 -2.39
C PRO A 448 -25.20 3.85 -1.89
N GLU A 449 -25.38 4.77 -2.83
CA GLU A 449 -25.99 6.08 -2.59
C GLU A 449 -27.47 6.00 -2.22
N THR A 450 -28.14 4.85 -2.43
CA THR A 450 -29.59 4.71 -2.18
C THR A 450 -29.94 4.23 -0.77
N ASN A 451 -28.99 4.28 0.19
CA ASN A 451 -29.14 3.76 1.57
C ASN A 451 -29.49 2.26 1.65
N LYS A 452 -29.26 1.51 0.56
CA LYS A 452 -29.43 0.06 0.54
C LYS A 452 -28.17 -0.65 1.02
N ARG A 453 -28.33 -1.90 1.44
CA ARG A 453 -27.22 -2.82 1.75
C ARG A 453 -26.97 -3.76 0.57
N TYR A 454 -25.76 -4.28 0.48
CA TYR A 454 -25.39 -5.24 -0.56
C TYR A 454 -26.12 -6.58 -0.34
N SER A 455 -26.99 -6.95 -1.29
CA SER A 455 -27.83 -8.15 -1.20
C SER A 455 -27.00 -9.44 -1.15
N SER A 456 -25.81 -9.46 -1.75
CA SER A 456 -24.88 -10.60 -1.68
C SER A 456 -24.36 -10.91 -0.27
N LEU A 457 -24.52 -10.01 0.70
CA LEU A 457 -24.04 -10.15 2.08
C LEU A 457 -25.17 -10.32 3.12
N SER A 458 -26.43 -10.40 2.67
CA SER A 458 -27.63 -10.36 3.52
C SER A 458 -27.68 -11.40 4.65
N GLN A 459 -26.99 -12.53 4.50
CA GLN A 459 -26.99 -13.61 5.50
C GLN A 459 -25.97 -13.41 6.64
N ILE A 460 -25.00 -12.51 6.46
CA ILE A 460 -23.86 -12.31 7.36
C ILE A 460 -23.69 -10.85 7.79
N GLU A 461 -24.63 -10.00 7.40
CA GLU A 461 -24.60 -8.59 7.73
C GLU A 461 -25.05 -8.30 9.16
N SER A 462 -24.48 -7.23 9.71
CA SER A 462 -24.77 -6.72 11.04
C SER A 462 -24.40 -5.24 11.11
N GLY A 463 -24.71 -4.60 12.24
CA GLY A 463 -24.33 -3.21 12.51
C GLY A 463 -25.44 -2.18 12.23
N PRO A 464 -25.32 -0.98 12.81
CA PRO A 464 -26.37 0.03 12.82
C PRO A 464 -26.35 0.97 11.60
N GLY A 465 -25.57 0.66 10.56
CA GLY A 465 -25.44 1.53 9.39
C GLY A 465 -26.79 1.94 8.80
N THR A 466 -26.94 3.25 8.67
CA THR A 466 -28.11 3.97 8.15
C THR A 466 -27.63 5.09 7.21
N ASN A 467 -28.56 5.68 6.45
CA ASN A 467 -28.32 6.70 5.41
C ASN A 467 -27.51 6.20 4.21
N GLU A 468 -27.36 7.07 3.22
CA GLU A 468 -26.59 6.83 2.00
C GLU A 468 -25.10 6.64 2.31
N ASN A 469 -24.36 5.97 1.41
CA ASN A 469 -22.91 5.82 1.51
C ASN A 469 -22.43 5.18 2.82
N GLN A 470 -23.17 4.18 3.34
CA GLN A 470 -22.84 3.47 4.58
C GLN A 470 -21.42 2.91 4.54
N SER A 471 -20.70 2.96 5.65
CA SER A 471 -19.36 2.42 5.71
C SER A 471 -19.44 0.92 5.99
N LEU A 472 -18.96 0.08 5.09
CA LEU A 472 -19.04 -1.38 5.21
C LEU A 472 -17.65 -1.98 5.44
N THR A 473 -17.48 -2.71 6.54
CA THR A 473 -16.31 -3.56 6.76
C THR A 473 -16.67 -5.01 6.48
N VAL A 474 -15.94 -5.66 5.56
CA VAL A 474 -16.10 -7.08 5.23
C VAL A 474 -14.84 -7.84 5.63
N ARG A 475 -15.01 -9.03 6.21
CA ARG A 475 -13.93 -9.98 6.47
C ARG A 475 -14.07 -11.23 5.63
N LEU A 476 -12.99 -11.65 4.99
CA LEU A 476 -12.88 -12.89 4.22
C LEU A 476 -11.87 -13.82 4.90
N ASP A 477 -12.14 -15.11 4.84
CA ASP A 477 -11.15 -16.13 5.18
C ASP A 477 -10.23 -16.45 3.98
N GLN A 478 -9.24 -17.31 4.22
CA GLN A 478 -8.28 -17.74 3.20
C GLN A 478 -8.88 -18.47 1.99
N THR A 479 -10.13 -18.91 2.08
CA THR A 479 -10.87 -19.60 1.00
C THR A 479 -11.72 -18.64 0.16
N GLY A 480 -11.75 -17.35 0.53
CA GLY A 480 -12.56 -16.34 -0.14
C GLY A 480 -13.99 -16.27 0.35
N LYS A 481 -14.35 -16.98 1.44
CA LYS A 481 -15.68 -16.89 2.02
C LYS A 481 -15.78 -15.68 2.93
N PHE A 482 -16.87 -14.93 2.77
CA PHE A 482 -17.21 -13.85 3.69
C PHE A 482 -17.61 -14.42 5.05
N THR A 483 -16.96 -13.96 6.11
CA THR A 483 -17.19 -14.41 7.49
C THR A 483 -17.96 -13.36 8.31
N LYS A 484 -17.86 -12.09 7.93
CA LYS A 484 -18.55 -10.97 8.58
C LYS A 484 -18.73 -9.81 7.62
N ALA A 485 -19.91 -9.18 7.66
CA ALA A 485 -20.17 -7.88 7.06
C ALA A 485 -20.74 -6.95 8.14
N TYR A 486 -20.08 -5.82 8.40
CA TYR A 486 -20.48 -4.87 9.44
C TYR A 486 -20.65 -3.48 8.88
N TYR A 487 -21.88 -2.96 8.96
CA TYR A 487 -22.25 -1.64 8.47
C TYR A 487 -22.22 -0.60 9.60
N GLU A 488 -21.61 0.55 9.30
CA GLU A 488 -21.55 1.74 10.13
C GLU A 488 -22.15 2.92 9.37
N THR A 489 -22.82 3.84 10.07
CA THR A 489 -23.28 5.09 9.47
C THR A 489 -22.06 5.94 9.13
N ASN A 490 -21.91 6.30 7.85
CA ASN A 490 -20.77 7.10 7.40
C ASN A 490 -21.07 8.60 7.39
N ALA A 491 -22.33 8.96 7.13
CA ALA A 491 -22.80 10.33 6.98
C ALA A 491 -24.07 10.56 7.81
N THR A 492 -24.11 11.67 8.55
CA THR A 492 -25.29 12.09 9.34
C THR A 492 -25.61 13.56 9.09
N GLY A 493 -26.82 13.88 8.61
CA GLY A 493 -27.34 15.26 8.53
C GLY A 493 -27.35 15.89 7.12
N ALA A 494 -27.82 17.14 7.04
CA ALA A 494 -27.92 17.92 5.80
C ALA A 494 -26.56 18.50 5.34
N GLU A 495 -25.66 18.77 6.30
CA GLU A 495 -24.21 18.85 6.10
C GLU A 495 -23.64 17.56 6.66
N TYR A 496 -22.93 16.80 5.84
CA TYR A 496 -22.41 15.51 6.27
C TYR A 496 -20.96 15.32 5.85
N THR A 497 -20.23 14.62 6.70
CA THR A 497 -18.88 14.15 6.44
C THR A 497 -18.95 12.75 5.84
N VAL A 498 -18.33 12.50 4.70
CA VAL A 498 -18.14 11.14 4.19
C VAL A 498 -16.70 10.74 4.45
N GLY A 499 -16.51 9.75 5.32
CA GLY A 499 -15.20 9.13 5.51
C GLY A 499 -15.00 8.08 4.43
N ILE A 500 -13.91 8.20 3.68
CA ILE A 500 -13.49 7.19 2.73
C ILE A 500 -12.10 6.69 3.12
N GLU A 501 -12.01 5.42 3.51
CA GLU A 501 -10.74 4.78 3.84
C GLU A 501 -9.93 4.63 2.55
N SER A 502 -8.84 5.37 2.42
CA SER A 502 -7.95 5.33 1.25
C SER A 502 -7.03 4.11 1.32
N LYS A 503 -6.46 3.85 2.52
CA LYS A 503 -5.56 2.75 2.81
C LYS A 503 -5.69 2.33 4.26
N ALA A 504 -5.46 1.06 4.54
CA ALA A 504 -5.27 0.58 5.91
C ALA A 504 -4.21 -0.52 5.94
N CYS A 505 -3.40 -0.53 7.00
CA CYS A 505 -2.38 -1.53 7.22
C CYS A 505 -2.42 -2.05 8.65
N GLU A 506 -2.17 -3.36 8.80
CA GLU A 506 -1.97 -3.94 10.12
C GLU A 506 -0.63 -3.49 10.65
N VAL A 507 -0.65 -2.89 11.84
CA VAL A 507 0.57 -2.48 12.53
C VAL A 507 1.01 -3.50 13.57
N CYS A 508 0.07 -4.15 14.26
CA CYS A 508 0.39 -4.97 15.41
C CYS A 508 -0.76 -5.76 16.02
N GLN A 509 -0.66 -7.09 15.99
CA GLN A 509 -1.62 -8.02 16.60
C GLN A 509 -3.08 -7.72 16.23
N GLY A 510 -3.31 -7.37 14.96
CA GLY A 510 -4.63 -7.00 14.44
C GLY A 510 -5.04 -5.55 14.70
N ARG A 511 -4.22 -4.74 15.37
CA ARG A 511 -4.39 -3.28 15.39
C ARG A 511 -4.13 -2.74 13.99
N LEU A 512 -5.11 -2.02 13.45
CA LEU A 512 -5.00 -1.34 12.16
C LEU A 512 -4.64 0.13 12.35
N VAL A 513 -3.91 0.66 11.38
CA VAL A 513 -3.84 2.10 11.12
C VAL A 513 -4.54 2.35 9.81
N ARG A 514 -5.40 3.36 9.81
CA ARG A 514 -6.26 3.73 8.69
C ARG A 514 -5.93 5.14 8.26
N LEU A 515 -5.92 5.34 6.96
CA LEU A 515 -5.78 6.64 6.32
C LEU A 515 -7.09 6.94 5.61
N ASP A 516 -7.85 7.86 6.18
CA ASP A 516 -9.17 8.25 5.70
C ASP A 516 -9.09 9.63 5.02
N THR A 517 -9.75 9.75 3.87
CA THR A 517 -10.10 11.05 3.28
C THR A 517 -11.51 11.40 3.74
N VAL A 518 -11.66 12.51 4.46
CA VAL A 518 -12.96 12.98 4.92
C VAL A 518 -13.41 14.15 4.06
N ILE A 519 -14.55 13.97 3.39
CA ILE A 519 -15.16 14.96 2.51
C ILE A 519 -16.26 15.69 3.28
N LEU A 520 -16.21 17.03 3.29
CA LEU A 520 -17.22 17.91 3.88
C LEU A 520 -18.23 18.32 2.81
N SER A 521 -19.50 17.93 2.96
CA SER A 521 -20.59 18.36 2.08
C SER A 521 -21.31 19.59 2.66
N PRO A 522 -21.70 20.61 1.85
CA PRO A 522 -21.63 20.68 0.39
C PRO A 522 -20.39 21.40 -0.17
N SER A 523 -19.46 21.85 0.68
CA SER A 523 -18.25 22.57 0.21
C SER A 523 -17.30 21.70 -0.62
N PHE A 524 -17.46 20.37 -0.52
CA PHE A 524 -16.55 19.35 -1.05
C PHE A 524 -15.09 19.57 -0.63
N THR A 525 -14.85 20.33 0.46
CA THR A 525 -13.53 20.47 1.07
C THR A 525 -13.14 19.19 1.77
N ARG A 526 -11.84 18.96 1.94
CA ARG A 526 -11.31 17.67 2.37
C ARG A 526 -10.26 17.85 3.45
N TYR A 527 -10.27 16.95 4.41
CA TYR A 527 -9.15 16.76 5.32
C TYR A 527 -8.79 15.28 5.37
N VAL A 528 -7.54 15.00 5.76
CA VAL A 528 -7.05 13.64 5.93
C VAL A 528 -7.05 13.31 7.41
N GLU A 529 -7.54 12.12 7.75
CA GLU A 529 -7.51 11.59 9.11
C GLU A 529 -6.73 10.28 9.13
N ILE A 530 -5.75 10.20 10.04
CA ILE A 530 -5.04 8.95 10.31
C ILE A 530 -5.46 8.47 11.68
N SER A 531 -6.04 7.28 11.75
CA SER A 531 -6.62 6.76 12.97
C SER A 531 -6.13 5.35 13.29
N THR A 532 -6.09 5.02 14.57
CA THR A 532 -5.81 3.67 15.07
C THR A 532 -6.65 3.39 16.31
N ARG A 533 -7.10 2.15 16.45
CA ARG A 533 -7.80 1.67 17.64
C ARG A 533 -7.36 0.25 17.97
N PRO A 534 -7.52 -0.19 19.23
CA PRO A 534 -7.20 -1.56 19.64
C PRO A 534 -7.92 -2.60 18.77
N ALA A 535 -7.28 -3.75 18.54
CA ALA A 535 -7.83 -4.84 17.72
C ALA A 535 -9.20 -5.33 18.20
N VAL A 536 -9.48 -5.25 19.51
CA VAL A 536 -10.78 -5.63 20.10
C VAL A 536 -11.91 -4.67 19.74
N GLU A 537 -11.58 -3.46 19.28
CA GLU A 537 -12.53 -2.45 18.82
C GLU A 537 -12.68 -2.43 17.29
N GLU A 538 -11.90 -3.26 16.58
CA GLU A 538 -11.94 -3.40 15.13
C GLU A 538 -13.16 -4.26 14.70
N PRO A 539 -14.02 -3.77 13.78
CA PRO A 539 -15.20 -4.47 13.32
C PRO A 539 -14.92 -5.84 12.70
#